data_AF-A0A4U9CU70-F1
#
_entry.id   AF-A0A4U9CU70-F1
#
_cell.length_a   1.000
_cell.length_b   1.000
_cell.length_c   1.000
_cell.angle_alpha   90.00
_cell.angle_beta   90.00
_cell.angle_gamma   90.00
#
_symmetry.space_group_name_H-M   'P 1'
#
loop_
_entity.id
_entity.type
_entity.pdbx_description
1 polymer ?
#
loop_
_entity_poly.entity_id
_entity_poly.type
_entity_poly.pdbx_seq_one_letter_code
_entity_poly.pdbx_strand_id
1 'polypeptide(L)'
;MAVDTEGRVTLINPAAREMVFSGPDKNPRHTPLLADLQEVLRTGRPIYDRELGCNGLLLISNTVPVRSQNATVGAISTFRDKTEVSQLLQRLDGMVNYVDALRTTSHEFMNKLHVILGLLNMKSYDKLEEYVLQTAHNYQADIGEIQHRIKSPVVAGFLIGKIQRAKERGFSLSLAEESLVPDCPNEKQITVLVTVLGNLIENALDAMSGQHEGEVSLLLHYQTAG
;
A
#
# COMPACT_ATOMS: atom_id res chain seq x y z
N MET A 1 -38.34 0.73 -11.06
CA MET A 1 -38.73 1.33 -12.36
C MET A 1 -39.55 0.32 -13.14
N ALA A 2 -40.60 0.76 -13.83
CA ALA A 2 -41.48 -0.09 -14.64
C ALA A 2 -41.59 0.48 -16.07
N VAL A 3 -41.71 -0.41 -17.06
CA VAL A 3 -41.89 -0.06 -18.47
C VAL A 3 -43.07 -0.80 -19.10
N ASP A 4 -43.70 -0.19 -20.11
CA ASP A 4 -44.74 -0.80 -20.95
C ASP A 4 -44.14 -1.70 -22.06
N THR A 5 -45.00 -2.29 -22.90
CA THR A 5 -44.61 -3.13 -24.04
C THR A 5 -43.79 -2.40 -25.11
N GLU A 6 -43.84 -1.07 -25.14
CA GLU A 6 -43.06 -0.23 -26.06
C GLU A 6 -41.74 0.25 -25.41
N GLY A 7 -41.44 -0.21 -24.20
CA GLY A 7 -40.22 0.15 -23.47
C GLY A 7 -40.26 1.57 -22.89
N ARG A 8 -41.44 2.20 -22.81
CA ARG A 8 -41.60 3.52 -22.17
C ARG A 8 -41.73 3.35 -20.66
N VAL A 9 -41.03 4.19 -19.90
CA VAL A 9 -41.12 4.20 -18.44
C VAL A 9 -42.51 4.64 -18.01
N THR A 10 -43.26 3.75 -17.38
CA THR A 10 -44.60 4.01 -16.85
C THR A 10 -44.57 4.43 -15.39
N LEU A 11 -43.59 3.94 -14.63
CA LEU A 11 -43.46 4.25 -13.21
C LEU A 11 -41.99 4.27 -12.77
N ILE A 12 -41.62 5.30 -12.01
CA ILE A 12 -40.34 5.36 -11.32
C ILE A 12 -40.52 6.04 -9.96
N ASN A 13 -40.01 5.40 -8.90
CA ASN A 13 -40.01 5.99 -7.57
C ASN A 13 -38.91 7.07 -7.46
N PRO A 14 -39.06 8.06 -6.55
CA PRO A 14 -38.10 9.17 -6.41
C PRO A 14 -36.65 8.72 -6.19
N ALA A 15 -36.41 7.75 -5.30
CA ALA A 15 -35.06 7.23 -5.05
C ALA A 15 -34.42 6.59 -6.30
N ALA A 16 -35.21 5.83 -7.08
CA ALA A 16 -34.75 5.30 -8.35
C ALA A 16 -34.47 6.39 -9.37
N ARG A 17 -35.25 7.48 -9.34
CA ARG A 17 -35.05 8.62 -10.22
C ARG A 17 -33.74 9.33 -9.90
N GLU A 18 -33.43 9.54 -8.63
CA GLU A 18 -32.15 10.14 -8.24
C GLU A 18 -30.96 9.26 -8.66
N MET A 19 -30.99 7.96 -8.40
CA MET A 19 -29.89 7.07 -8.79
C MET A 19 -29.68 7.00 -10.31
N VAL A 20 -30.76 7.04 -11.10
CA VAL A 20 -30.70 6.87 -12.58
C VAL A 20 -30.52 8.19 -13.33
N PHE A 21 -31.00 9.32 -12.79
CA PHE A 21 -31.06 10.61 -13.50
C PHE A 21 -30.22 11.75 -12.88
N SER A 22 -29.40 11.49 -11.87
CA SER A 22 -28.53 12.52 -11.27
C SER A 22 -27.18 12.71 -11.97
N GLY A 23 -26.89 11.95 -13.03
CA GLY A 23 -25.66 12.09 -13.83
C GLY A 23 -25.69 13.27 -14.82
N PRO A 24 -24.53 13.64 -15.39
CA PRO A 24 -24.41 14.72 -16.38
C PRO A 24 -25.19 14.42 -17.68
N ASP A 25 -25.38 13.14 -18.00
CA ASP A 25 -26.17 12.68 -19.13
C ASP A 25 -27.61 12.38 -18.66
N LYS A 26 -28.52 13.33 -18.93
CA LYS A 26 -29.95 13.21 -18.56
C LYS A 26 -30.74 12.33 -19.53
N ASN A 27 -30.09 11.70 -20.50
CA ASN A 27 -30.77 10.87 -21.49
C ASN A 27 -31.00 9.43 -20.98
N PRO A 28 -32.26 8.97 -20.86
CA PRO A 28 -32.60 7.61 -20.40
C PRO A 28 -32.16 6.48 -21.36
N ARG A 29 -31.69 6.81 -22.56
CA ARG A 29 -31.56 5.83 -23.67
C ARG A 29 -30.32 4.96 -23.64
N HIS A 30 -29.36 5.21 -22.74
CA HIS A 30 -28.08 4.49 -22.72
C HIS A 30 -27.70 3.90 -21.35
N THR A 31 -28.63 3.83 -20.41
CA THR A 31 -28.36 3.15 -19.13
C THR A 31 -28.44 1.63 -19.30
N PRO A 32 -27.46 0.84 -18.78
CA PRO A 32 -27.49 -0.62 -18.80
C PRO A 32 -28.82 -1.22 -18.29
N LEU A 33 -29.45 -0.52 -17.36
CA LEU A 33 -30.76 -0.85 -16.80
C LEU A 33 -31.88 -0.93 -17.86
N LEU A 34 -31.83 -0.10 -18.91
CA LEU A 34 -32.83 -0.13 -19.99
C LEU A 34 -32.61 -1.32 -20.92
N ALA A 35 -31.36 -1.74 -21.12
CA ALA A 35 -31.04 -2.94 -21.90
C ALA A 35 -31.59 -4.20 -21.21
N ASP A 36 -31.43 -4.30 -19.90
CA ASP A 36 -31.99 -5.40 -19.10
C ASP A 36 -33.51 -5.45 -19.20
N LEU A 37 -34.17 -4.29 -19.09
CA LEU A 37 -35.63 -4.19 -19.24
C LEU A 37 -36.10 -4.62 -20.63
N GLN A 38 -35.41 -4.20 -21.69
CA GLN A 38 -35.72 -4.62 -23.07
C GLN A 38 -35.48 -6.11 -23.29
N GLU A 39 -34.41 -6.66 -22.71
CA GLU A 39 -34.11 -8.09 -22.76
C GLU A 39 -35.22 -8.91 -22.08
N VAL A 40 -35.65 -8.51 -20.89
CA VAL A 40 -36.75 -9.17 -20.16
C VAL A 40 -38.08 -9.02 -20.89
N LEU A 41 -38.36 -7.87 -21.50
CA LEU A 41 -39.55 -7.66 -22.33
C LEU A 41 -39.58 -8.61 -23.54
N ARG A 42 -38.45 -8.74 -24.25
CA ARG A 42 -38.34 -9.58 -25.45
C ARG A 42 -38.37 -11.07 -25.12
N THR A 43 -37.68 -11.48 -24.06
CA THR A 43 -37.48 -12.90 -23.73
C THR A 43 -38.55 -13.44 -22.78
N GLY A 44 -39.22 -12.57 -22.02
CA GLY A 44 -40.11 -12.95 -20.94
C GLY A 44 -39.41 -13.67 -19.78
N ARG A 45 -38.08 -13.66 -19.71
CA ARG A 45 -37.28 -14.31 -18.67
C ARG A 45 -36.74 -13.27 -17.69
N PRO A 46 -36.80 -13.51 -16.37
CA PRO A 46 -36.24 -12.58 -15.39
C PRO A 46 -34.71 -12.59 -15.38
N ILE A 47 -34.11 -11.47 -15.01
CA ILE A 47 -32.67 -11.29 -14.77
C ILE A 47 -32.49 -10.92 -13.30
N TYR A 48 -31.67 -11.68 -12.58
CA TYR A 48 -31.44 -11.48 -11.15
C TYR A 48 -29.99 -11.09 -10.86
N ASP A 49 -29.79 -10.35 -9.77
CA ASP A 49 -28.52 -9.95 -9.17
C ASP A 49 -27.50 -9.39 -10.17
N ARG A 50 -27.99 -8.68 -11.19
CA ARG A 50 -27.12 -8.09 -12.22
C ARG A 50 -26.47 -6.83 -11.68
N GLU A 51 -25.14 -6.86 -11.62
CA GLU A 51 -24.32 -5.71 -11.24
C GLU A 51 -24.16 -4.75 -12.41
N LEU A 52 -24.34 -3.46 -12.13
CA LEU A 52 -24.23 -2.41 -13.13
C LEU A 52 -23.69 -1.11 -12.55
N GLY A 53 -22.77 -0.50 -13.30
CA GLY A 53 -22.32 0.87 -13.05
C GLY A 53 -23.30 1.87 -13.65
N CYS A 54 -23.78 2.81 -12.86
CA CYS A 54 -24.70 3.87 -13.31
C CYS A 54 -24.35 5.18 -12.61
N ASN A 55 -23.96 6.21 -13.37
CA ASN A 55 -23.66 7.55 -12.84
C ASN A 55 -22.66 7.57 -11.67
N GLY A 56 -21.65 6.69 -11.67
CA GLY A 56 -20.68 6.57 -10.58
C GLY A 56 -21.14 5.73 -9.39
N LEU A 57 -22.37 5.22 -9.41
CA LEU A 57 -22.88 4.24 -8.45
C LEU A 57 -22.69 2.82 -8.96
N LEU A 58 -22.46 1.89 -8.05
CA LEU A 58 -22.50 0.46 -8.29
C LEU A 58 -23.83 -0.09 -7.77
N LEU A 59 -24.68 -0.54 -8.69
CA LEU A 59 -26.02 -1.02 -8.39
C LEU A 59 -26.10 -2.55 -8.57
N ILE A 60 -26.90 -3.21 -7.74
CA ILE A 60 -27.41 -4.56 -8.01
C ILE A 60 -28.85 -4.42 -8.45
N SER A 61 -29.22 -5.03 -9.57
CA SER A 61 -30.57 -4.98 -10.12
C SER A 61 -31.22 -6.36 -10.29
N ASN A 62 -32.54 -6.37 -10.12
CA ASN A 62 -33.43 -7.49 -10.39
C ASN A 62 -34.52 -7.02 -11.36
N THR A 63 -34.62 -7.65 -12.51
CA THR A 63 -35.57 -7.29 -13.56
C THR A 63 -36.51 -8.46 -13.87
N VAL A 64 -37.81 -8.25 -13.73
CA VAL A 64 -38.84 -9.28 -13.88
C VAL A 64 -39.93 -8.86 -14.88
N PRO A 65 -40.47 -9.78 -15.69
CA PRO A 65 -41.55 -9.46 -16.63
C PRO A 65 -42.88 -9.29 -15.91
N VAL A 66 -43.71 -8.34 -16.37
CA VAL A 66 -45.11 -8.20 -15.95
C VAL A 66 -45.96 -8.96 -16.96
N ARG A 67 -46.77 -9.91 -16.48
CA ARG A 67 -47.60 -10.78 -17.33
C ARG A 67 -49.08 -10.55 -17.08
N SER A 68 -49.86 -10.53 -18.15
CA SER A 68 -51.33 -10.53 -18.13
C SER A 68 -51.83 -11.51 -19.19
N GLN A 69 -52.76 -12.40 -18.84
CA GLN A 69 -53.31 -13.43 -19.75
C GLN A 69 -52.23 -14.19 -20.55
N ASN A 70 -51.15 -14.62 -19.88
CA ASN A 70 -50.00 -15.30 -20.48
C ASN A 70 -49.14 -14.49 -21.48
N ALA A 71 -49.43 -13.20 -21.69
CA ALA A 71 -48.60 -12.29 -22.47
C ALA A 71 -47.76 -11.38 -21.57
N THR A 72 -46.51 -11.11 -21.96
CA THR A 72 -45.67 -10.10 -21.31
C THR A 72 -46.15 -8.71 -21.71
N VAL A 73 -46.68 -7.96 -20.75
CA VAL A 73 -47.26 -6.61 -20.95
C VAL A 73 -46.35 -5.49 -20.42
N GLY A 74 -45.20 -5.83 -19.87
CA GLY A 74 -44.26 -4.87 -19.30
C GLY A 74 -43.09 -5.56 -18.61
N ALA A 75 -42.21 -4.78 -18.01
CA ALA A 75 -41.14 -5.27 -17.13
C ALA A 75 -40.91 -4.30 -15.97
N ILE A 76 -40.51 -4.84 -14.83
CA ILE A 76 -40.18 -4.08 -13.62
C ILE A 76 -38.75 -4.40 -13.25
N SER A 77 -37.95 -3.36 -13.02
CA SER A 77 -36.61 -3.47 -12.47
C SER A 77 -36.55 -2.80 -11.10
N THR A 78 -36.04 -3.52 -10.11
CA THR A 78 -35.63 -2.99 -8.80
C THR A 78 -34.12 -2.95 -8.74
N PHE A 79 -33.56 -1.96 -8.06
CA PHE A 79 -32.12 -1.85 -7.91
C PHE A 79 -31.76 -1.26 -6.56
N ARG A 80 -30.58 -1.63 -6.08
CA ARG A 80 -30.03 -1.21 -4.79
C ARG A 80 -28.61 -0.72 -4.98
N ASP A 81 -28.32 0.44 -4.40
CA ASP A 81 -26.96 0.96 -4.31
C ASP A 81 -26.14 0.12 -3.33
N LYS A 82 -24.99 -0.37 -3.78
CA LYS A 82 -24.00 -1.08 -2.96
C LYS A 82 -22.63 -0.41 -2.98
N THR A 83 -22.53 0.81 -3.48
CA THR A 83 -21.27 1.54 -3.67
C THR A 83 -20.47 1.64 -2.38
N GLU A 84 -21.10 2.09 -1.29
CA GLU A 84 -20.44 2.26 0.02
C GLU A 84 -19.92 0.91 0.57
N VAL A 85 -20.75 -0.13 0.51
CA VAL A 85 -20.38 -1.47 0.99
C VAL A 85 -19.24 -2.06 0.16
N SER A 86 -19.30 -1.94 -1.17
CA SER A 86 -18.22 -2.39 -2.05
C SER A 86 -16.91 -1.63 -1.83
N GLN A 87 -16.98 -0.31 -1.62
CA GLN A 87 -15.80 0.50 -1.29
C GLN A 87 -15.19 0.11 0.07
N LEU A 88 -16.02 -0.17 1.08
CA LEU A 88 -15.56 -0.64 2.39
C LEU A 88 -14.87 -2.00 2.29
N LEU A 89 -15.46 -2.95 1.56
CA LEU A 89 -14.87 -4.27 1.31
C LEU A 89 -13.52 -4.15 0.59
N GLN A 90 -13.42 -3.30 -0.45
CA GLN A 90 -12.17 -3.09 -1.18
C GLN A 90 -11.07 -2.48 -0.30
N ARG A 91 -11.43 -1.56 0.62
CA ARG A 91 -10.48 -1.00 1.61
C ARG A 91 -10.01 -2.06 2.61
N LEU A 92 -10.91 -2.93 3.06
CA LEU A 92 -10.57 -4.04 3.95
C LEU A 92 -9.67 -5.06 3.26
N ASP A 93 -9.96 -5.47 2.02
CA ASP A 93 -9.09 -6.35 1.23
C ASP A 93 -7.69 -5.75 1.04
N GLY A 94 -7.62 -4.44 0.78
CA GLY A 94 -6.34 -3.71 0.72
C GLY A 94 -5.55 -3.77 2.03
N MET A 95 -6.21 -3.63 3.19
CA MET A 95 -5.56 -3.77 4.50
C MET A 95 -5.12 -5.21 4.80
N VAL A 96 -5.92 -6.22 4.45
CA VAL A 96 -5.58 -7.63 4.64
C VAL A 96 -4.31 -7.97 3.83
N ASN A 97 -4.25 -7.57 2.57
CA ASN A 97 -3.07 -7.76 1.72
C ASN A 97 -1.82 -7.06 2.27
N TYR A 98 -1.98 -5.88 2.88
CA TYR A 98 -0.88 -5.16 3.51
C TYR A 98 -0.35 -5.87 4.76
N VAL A 99 -1.25 -6.40 5.60
CA VAL A 99 -0.87 -7.19 6.79
C VAL A 99 -0.15 -8.48 6.37
N ASP A 100 -0.62 -9.16 5.32
CA ASP A 100 0.04 -10.36 4.79
C ASP A 100 1.41 -10.05 4.19
N ALA A 101 1.56 -8.93 3.47
CA ALA A 101 2.86 -8.48 2.97
C ALA A 101 3.84 -8.17 4.11
N LEU A 102 3.38 -7.51 5.19
CA LEU A 102 4.17 -7.28 6.39
C LEU A 102 4.56 -8.58 7.09
N ARG A 103 3.66 -9.57 7.14
CA ARG A 103 3.92 -10.88 7.73
C ARG A 103 4.99 -11.64 6.95
N THR A 104 4.91 -11.64 5.63
CA THR A 104 5.93 -12.23 4.74
C THR A 104 7.28 -11.54 4.90
N THR A 105 7.29 -10.20 4.93
CA THR A 105 8.51 -9.40 5.15
C THR A 105 9.15 -9.72 6.50
N SER A 106 8.34 -9.83 7.56
CA SER A 106 8.80 -10.19 8.90
C SER A 106 9.38 -11.60 8.94
N HIS A 107 8.73 -12.55 8.27
CA HIS A 107 9.20 -13.92 8.17
C HIS A 107 10.55 -14.02 7.43
N GLU A 108 10.69 -13.32 6.31
CA GLU A 108 11.94 -13.24 5.56
C GLU A 108 13.06 -12.61 6.39
N PHE A 109 12.77 -11.55 7.13
CA PHE A 109 13.73 -10.92 8.04
C PHE A 109 14.19 -11.86 9.16
N MET A 110 13.25 -12.59 9.79
CA MET A 110 13.60 -13.61 10.79
C MET A 110 14.46 -14.73 10.20
N ASN A 111 14.17 -15.18 8.98
CA ASN A 111 15.00 -16.17 8.29
C ASN A 111 16.44 -15.65 8.07
N LYS A 112 16.59 -14.40 7.65
CA LYS A 112 17.91 -13.76 7.50
C LYS A 112 18.67 -13.74 8.83
N LEU A 113 18.01 -13.38 9.93
CA LEU A 113 18.61 -13.42 11.28
C LEU A 113 18.99 -14.84 11.71
N HIS A 114 18.15 -15.83 11.42
CA HIS A 114 18.46 -17.23 11.72
C HIS A 114 19.69 -17.74 10.96
N VAL A 115 19.83 -17.36 9.68
CA VAL A 115 21.03 -17.69 8.89
C VAL A 115 22.27 -17.01 9.46
N ILE A 116 22.18 -15.71 9.79
CA ILE A 116 23.25 -14.94 10.44
C ILE A 116 23.69 -15.63 11.75
N LEU A 117 22.74 -15.97 12.62
CA LEU A 117 23.02 -16.62 13.89
C LEU A 117 23.61 -18.03 13.69
N GLY A 118 23.13 -18.77 12.69
CA GLY A 118 23.68 -20.07 12.32
C GLY A 118 25.14 -19.99 11.89
N LEU A 119 25.45 -19.07 10.96
CA LEU A 119 26.81 -18.85 10.47
C LEU A 119 27.76 -18.37 11.59
N LEU A 120 27.26 -17.50 12.47
CA LEU A 120 27.99 -17.03 13.66
C LEU A 120 28.32 -18.18 14.62
N ASN A 121 27.34 -19.03 14.95
CA ASN A 121 27.55 -20.19 15.84
C ASN A 121 28.53 -21.22 15.25
N MET A 122 28.54 -21.37 13.93
CA MET A 122 29.49 -22.21 13.21
C MET A 122 30.88 -21.57 13.08
N LYS A 123 31.05 -20.32 13.56
CA LYS A 123 32.27 -19.50 13.40
C LYS A 123 32.71 -19.36 11.93
N SER A 124 31.74 -19.38 11.00
CA SER A 124 32.00 -19.23 9.57
C SER A 124 31.92 -17.76 9.17
N TYR A 125 32.90 -16.99 9.62
CA TYR A 125 32.89 -15.52 9.46
C TYR A 125 32.93 -15.07 8.00
N ASP A 126 33.71 -15.73 7.14
CA ASP A 126 33.80 -15.39 5.71
C ASP A 126 32.44 -15.52 5.01
N LYS A 127 31.70 -16.61 5.30
CA LYS A 127 30.35 -16.83 4.75
C LYS A 127 29.30 -15.91 5.36
N LEU A 128 29.46 -15.56 6.64
CA LEU A 128 28.60 -14.59 7.29
C LEU A 128 28.73 -13.22 6.63
N GLU A 129 29.96 -12.80 6.35
CA GLU A 129 30.25 -11.55 5.66
C GLU A 129 29.67 -11.55 4.24
N GLU A 130 29.92 -12.61 3.46
CA GLU A 130 29.35 -12.78 2.12
C GLU A 130 27.81 -12.71 2.14
N TYR A 131 27.17 -13.42 3.07
CA TYR A 131 25.71 -13.46 3.18
C TYR A 131 25.12 -12.08 3.54
N VAL A 132 25.75 -11.35 4.46
CA VAL A 132 25.32 -10.01 4.86
C VAL A 132 25.47 -9.04 3.69
N LEU A 133 26.60 -9.06 2.99
CA LEU A 133 26.86 -8.20 1.83
C LEU A 133 25.89 -8.48 0.67
N GLN A 134 25.60 -9.75 0.38
CA GLN A 134 24.65 -10.15 -0.64
C GLN A 134 23.21 -9.72 -0.28
N THR A 135 22.81 -9.91 0.98
CA THR A 135 21.48 -9.54 1.47
C THR A 135 21.24 -8.04 1.45
N ALA A 136 22.30 -7.25 1.62
CA ALA A 136 22.21 -5.81 1.79
C ALA A 136 22.33 -5.00 0.47
N HIS A 137 22.37 -5.65 -0.70
CA HIS A 137 22.29 -5.10 -2.06
C HIS A 137 23.07 -3.78 -2.31
N ASN A 138 24.22 -3.92 -2.99
CA ASN A 138 25.13 -2.87 -3.51
C ASN A 138 26.15 -2.32 -2.50
N TYR A 139 27.35 -2.88 -2.48
CA TYR A 139 28.49 -2.32 -1.74
C TYR A 139 29.78 -2.45 -2.50
N GLN A 140 30.64 -1.42 -2.42
CA GLN A 140 32.09 -1.60 -2.53
C GLN A 140 33.00 -0.41 -2.11
N ALA A 141 32.50 0.78 -1.73
CA ALA A 141 33.39 1.90 -1.34
C ALA A 141 33.20 2.42 0.11
N ASP A 142 31.99 2.75 0.54
CA ASP A 142 31.80 3.57 1.76
C ASP A 142 31.87 2.78 3.08
N ILE A 143 31.66 1.46 3.06
CA ILE A 143 31.65 0.63 4.29
C ILE A 143 33.02 0.58 4.97
N GLY A 144 34.10 0.40 4.20
CA GLY A 144 35.44 0.19 4.78
C GLY A 144 35.89 1.41 5.59
N GLU A 145 35.52 2.61 5.13
CA GLU A 145 35.82 3.85 5.82
C GLU A 145 35.03 4.00 7.13
N ILE A 146 33.74 3.65 7.10
CA ILE A 146 32.88 3.66 8.30
C ILE A 146 33.38 2.64 9.33
N GLN A 147 33.72 1.42 8.91
CA GLN A 147 34.29 0.41 9.81
C GLN A 147 35.65 0.83 10.37
N HIS A 148 36.44 1.59 9.61
CA HIS A 148 37.71 2.11 10.11
C HIS A 148 37.52 3.21 11.16
N ARG A 149 36.51 4.07 11.02
CA ARG A 149 36.24 5.22 11.90
C ARG A 149 35.34 4.91 13.10
N ILE A 150 34.40 3.99 12.92
CA ILE A 150 33.38 3.61 13.91
C ILE A 150 33.69 2.19 14.39
N LYS A 151 34.40 2.11 15.52
CA LYS A 151 34.85 0.83 16.09
C LYS A 151 33.74 0.04 16.76
N SER A 152 32.65 0.70 17.16
CA SER A 152 31.45 0.02 17.66
C SER A 152 30.67 -0.63 16.51
N PRO A 153 30.56 -1.97 16.45
CA PRO A 153 29.89 -2.65 15.33
C PRO A 153 28.41 -2.30 15.20
N VAL A 154 27.73 -2.08 16.33
CA VAL A 154 26.31 -1.71 16.37
C VAL A 154 26.08 -0.34 15.75
N VAL A 155 26.93 0.64 16.09
CA VAL A 155 26.84 2.01 15.55
C VAL A 155 27.22 2.01 14.06
N ALA A 156 28.27 1.29 13.68
CA ALA A 156 28.70 1.18 12.28
C ALA A 156 27.59 0.57 11.40
N GLY A 157 27.03 -0.57 11.80
CA GLY A 157 25.93 -1.22 11.09
C GLY A 157 24.70 -0.33 10.97
N PHE A 158 24.37 0.40 12.04
CA PHE A 158 23.27 1.35 12.03
C PHE A 158 23.48 2.49 11.02
N LEU A 159 24.66 3.11 11.01
CA LEU A 159 24.99 4.21 10.10
C LEU A 159 24.98 3.76 8.63
N ILE A 160 25.55 2.59 8.33
CA ILE A 160 25.51 1.99 7.00
C ILE A 160 24.06 1.86 6.52
N GLY A 161 23.16 1.33 7.37
CA GLY A 161 21.74 1.21 7.04
C GLY A 161 21.05 2.55 6.79
N LYS A 162 21.40 3.60 7.55
CA LYS A 162 20.84 4.94 7.35
C LYS A 162 21.34 5.60 6.05
N ILE A 163 22.61 5.43 5.72
CA ILE A 163 23.20 5.95 4.47
C ILE A 163 22.49 5.32 3.27
N GLN A 164 22.28 4.01 3.31
CA GLN A 164 21.58 3.31 2.26
C GLN A 164 20.14 3.79 2.09
N ARG A 165 19.40 3.93 3.20
CA ARG A 165 18.02 4.42 3.16
C ARG A 165 17.90 5.86 2.65
N ALA A 166 18.90 6.71 2.93
CA ALA A 166 18.96 8.05 2.36
C ALA A 166 19.15 7.99 0.83
N LYS A 167 20.07 7.13 0.37
CA LYS A 167 20.36 6.92 -1.06
C LYS A 167 19.15 6.40 -1.84
N GLU A 168 18.39 5.47 -1.27
CA GLU A 168 17.13 4.97 -1.86
C GLU A 168 16.07 6.06 -2.02
N ARG A 169 16.14 7.12 -1.20
CA ARG A 169 15.26 8.30 -1.27
C ARG A 169 15.83 9.41 -2.16
N GLY A 170 16.97 9.20 -2.81
CA GLY A 170 17.63 10.21 -3.66
C GLY A 170 18.48 11.23 -2.90
N PHE A 171 18.79 10.97 -1.62
CA PHE A 171 19.58 11.86 -0.77
C PHE A 171 20.96 11.27 -0.46
N SER A 172 21.96 12.14 -0.30
CA SER A 172 23.28 11.74 0.17
C SER A 172 23.37 11.89 1.69
N LEU A 173 23.81 10.84 2.38
CA LEU A 173 24.21 10.90 3.78
C LEU A 173 25.67 10.47 3.87
N SER A 174 26.55 11.37 4.34
CA SER A 174 27.98 11.14 4.45
C SER A 174 28.44 11.24 5.91
N LEU A 175 29.52 10.52 6.23
CA LEU A 175 30.19 10.61 7.53
C LEU A 175 31.45 11.47 7.36
N ALA A 176 31.55 12.57 8.11
CA ALA A 176 32.70 13.45 8.09
C ALA A 176 33.99 12.71 8.47
N GLU A 177 35.10 13.05 7.83
CA GLU A 177 36.38 12.34 7.95
C GLU A 177 36.93 12.32 9.38
N GLU A 178 36.62 13.34 10.17
CA GLU A 178 37.05 13.50 11.55
C GLU A 178 36.21 12.67 12.55
N SER A 179 35.19 11.95 12.06
CA SER A 179 34.34 11.13 12.90
C SER A 179 35.13 9.97 13.51
N LEU A 180 35.10 9.86 14.84
CA LEU A 180 35.72 8.75 15.55
C LEU A 180 34.80 8.30 16.68
N VAL A 181 34.40 7.04 16.63
CA VAL A 181 33.64 6.40 17.72
C VAL A 181 34.41 5.15 18.17
N PRO A 182 35.00 5.15 19.37
CA PRO A 182 35.70 3.98 19.89
C PRO A 182 34.71 2.85 20.18
N ASP A 183 35.25 1.66 20.41
CA ASP A 183 34.41 0.56 20.90
C ASP A 183 34.06 0.83 22.36
N CYS A 184 32.76 0.78 22.67
CA CYS A 184 32.22 1.16 23.97
C CYS A 184 31.54 -0.08 24.57
N PRO A 185 32.03 -0.65 25.69
CA PRO A 185 31.42 -1.84 26.27
C PRO A 185 30.05 -1.57 26.94
N ASN A 186 29.62 -0.30 27.02
CA ASN A 186 28.36 0.07 27.65
C ASN A 186 27.20 0.05 26.64
N GLU A 187 26.47 -1.06 26.60
CA GLU A 187 25.30 -1.25 25.73
C GLU A 187 24.22 -0.17 25.89
N LYS A 188 24.02 0.35 27.11
CA LYS A 188 23.02 1.43 27.34
C LYS A 188 23.42 2.71 26.62
N GLN A 189 24.70 3.08 26.67
CA GLN A 189 25.21 4.26 25.97
C GLN A 189 25.11 4.09 24.45
N ILE A 190 25.46 2.90 23.94
CA ILE A 190 25.29 2.58 22.52
C ILE A 190 23.81 2.69 22.09
N THR A 191 22.89 2.13 22.90
CA THR A 191 21.45 2.14 22.58
C THR A 191 20.91 3.58 22.54
N VAL A 192 21.29 4.41 23.52
CA VAL A 192 20.93 5.83 23.55
C VAL A 192 21.52 6.56 22.34
N LEU A 193 22.79 6.33 22.02
CA LEU A 193 23.45 6.92 20.86
C LEU A 193 22.73 6.56 19.55
N VAL A 194 22.46 5.28 19.31
CA VAL A 194 21.73 4.80 18.13
C VAL A 194 20.35 5.44 18.03
N THR A 195 19.63 5.55 19.15
CA THR A 195 18.31 6.18 19.20
C THR A 195 18.39 7.66 18.85
N VAL A 196 19.34 8.39 19.43
CA VAL A 196 19.55 9.82 19.16
C VAL A 196 19.95 10.04 17.70
N LEU A 197 20.93 9.29 17.20
CA LEU A 197 21.35 9.37 15.80
C LEU A 197 20.20 9.06 14.85
N GLY A 198 19.37 8.06 15.16
CA GLY A 198 18.20 7.74 14.36
C GLY A 198 17.22 8.88 14.24
N ASN A 199 16.86 9.48 15.37
CA ASN A 199 15.94 10.62 15.37
C ASN A 199 16.51 11.83 14.65
N LEU A 200 17.80 12.15 14.84
CA LEU A 200 18.43 13.29 14.18
C LEU A 200 18.56 13.11 12.67
N ILE A 201 18.98 11.92 12.22
CA ILE A 201 19.09 11.59 10.80
C ILE A 201 17.70 11.58 10.14
N GLU A 202 16.70 10.98 10.79
CA GLU A 202 15.32 11.00 10.28
C GLU A 202 14.78 12.42 10.17
N ASN A 203 14.94 13.25 11.20
CA ASN A 203 14.51 14.64 11.15
C ASN A 203 15.20 15.42 10.01
N ALA A 204 16.49 15.19 9.76
CA ALA A 204 17.21 15.84 8.67
C ALA A 204 16.69 15.39 7.29
N LEU A 205 16.48 14.09 7.10
CA LEU A 205 15.93 13.54 5.86
C LEU A 205 14.48 13.96 5.63
N ASP A 206 13.67 14.00 6.68
CA ASP A 206 12.27 14.41 6.62
C ASP A 206 12.15 15.90 6.28
N ALA A 207 13.04 16.75 6.80
CA ALA A 207 13.11 18.17 6.43
C ALA A 207 13.42 18.41 4.94
N MET A 208 14.07 17.43 4.30
CA MET A 208 14.37 17.45 2.86
C MET A 208 13.25 16.82 2.00
N SER A 209 12.19 16.30 2.61
CA SER A 209 11.08 15.66 1.89
C SER A 209 10.41 16.65 0.94
N GLY A 210 10.49 16.38 -0.37
CA GLY A 210 9.97 17.24 -1.44
C GLY A 210 11.05 17.96 -2.24
N GLN A 211 12.31 17.87 -1.84
CA GLN A 211 13.46 18.31 -2.65
C GLN A 211 13.90 17.18 -3.59
N HIS A 212 14.44 17.54 -4.77
CA HIS A 212 14.89 16.55 -5.77
C HIS A 212 16.27 15.95 -5.44
N GLU A 213 17.10 16.70 -4.72
CA GLU A 213 18.43 16.31 -4.25
C GLU A 213 18.72 16.99 -2.92
N GLY A 214 19.64 16.42 -2.13
CA GLY A 214 20.17 17.05 -0.92
C GLY A 214 21.19 16.18 -0.22
N GLU A 215 22.00 16.82 0.63
CA GLU A 215 23.12 16.21 1.33
C GLU A 215 23.03 16.45 2.83
N VAL A 216 23.26 15.40 3.61
CA VAL A 216 23.39 15.43 5.06
C VAL A 216 24.79 14.93 5.41
N SER A 217 25.55 15.72 6.15
CA SER A 217 26.85 15.29 6.72
C SER A 217 26.71 15.05 8.21
N LEU A 218 27.20 13.91 8.68
CA LEU A 218 27.25 13.54 10.08
C LEU A 218 28.68 13.64 10.62
N LEU A 219 28.87 14.35 11.73
CA LEU A 219 30.14 14.41 12.46
C LEU A 219 29.95 13.81 13.86
N LEU A 220 30.73 12.78 14.19
CA LEU A 220 30.71 12.13 15.51
C LEU A 220 32.02 12.37 16.24
N HIS A 221 31.97 13.20 17.29
CA HIS A 221 33.12 13.48 18.13
C HIS A 221 32.97 12.79 19.49
N TYR A 222 33.90 11.90 19.82
CA TYR A 222 33.93 11.22 21.10
C TYR A 222 34.87 11.94 22.07
N GLN A 223 34.34 12.44 23.19
CA GLN A 223 35.12 12.99 24.29
C GLN A 223 35.11 12.02 25.46
N THR A 224 36.29 11.53 25.84
CA THR A 224 36.48 10.83 27.11
C THR A 224 36.31 11.85 28.23
N ALA A 225 35.31 11.67 29.10
CA ALA A 225 35.28 12.39 30.37
C ALA A 225 36.50 11.93 31.18
N GLY A 226 37.46 12.84 31.37
CA GLY A 226 38.63 12.62 32.24
C GLY A 226 38.25 12.64 33.71
#